data_AF-A0AA50E339-F1
#
_entry.id   AF-A0AA50E339-F1
#
_cell.length_a   1.000
_cell.length_b   1.000
_cell.length_c   1.000
_cell.angle_alpha   90.00
_cell.angle_beta   90.00
_cell.angle_gamma   90.00
#
_symmetry.space_group_name_H-M   'P 1'
#
loop_
_entity.id
_entity.type
_entity.pdbx_description
1 polymer ?
#
loop_
_entity_poly.entity_id
_entity_poly.type
_entity_poly.pdbx_seq_one_letter_code
_entity_poly.pdbx_strand_id
1 'polypeptide(L)'
;MIRVILSTVGTSLLTQQLKRDDPAEKDWYNQLRDTANTPTSAMPPAIAAIVETLKQRAEDKLANADISQRRNASAELNGIYGIYQNQLTQGQRDIHYLIATDTHQGLTTAQVVQNFLREQGIVNVTTYTPPGLSTASSQAFAWGIDDLLEWLESNLRPFHEQPSYTINFNLVGGFKALQGYLNTLGMFYADELTYIFEGTSELITIPRLPVTIDSTAIAPMRP
;
A
#
# COMPACT_ATOMS: atom_id res chain seq x y z
N MET A 1 -10.59 -1.78 21.18
CA MET A 1 -10.90 -1.04 19.94
C MET A 1 -10.24 -1.80 18.80
N ILE A 2 -10.97 -2.07 17.72
CA ILE A 2 -10.44 -2.77 16.54
C ILE A 2 -9.88 -1.71 15.59
N ARG A 3 -8.67 -1.90 15.08
CA ARG A 3 -8.10 -0.99 14.10
C ARG A 3 -8.48 -1.43 12.69
N VAL A 4 -8.82 -0.47 11.85
CA VAL A 4 -8.94 -0.60 10.40
C VAL A 4 -7.75 0.14 9.81
N ILE A 5 -6.80 -0.59 9.23
CA ILE A 5 -5.55 -0.05 8.73
C ILE A 5 -5.57 -0.09 7.21
N LEU A 6 -5.56 1.08 6.60
CA LEU A 6 -5.37 1.22 5.16
C LEU A 6 -3.90 1.47 4.88
N SER A 7 -3.24 0.58 4.15
CA SER A 7 -1.83 0.73 3.76
C SER A 7 -1.70 0.82 2.25
N THR A 8 -1.04 1.85 1.74
CA THR A 8 -0.65 1.92 0.32
C THR A 8 0.51 0.99 0.01
N VAL A 9 0.44 0.24 -1.08
CA VAL A 9 1.47 -0.74 -1.48
C VAL A 9 2.19 -0.30 -2.75
N GLY A 10 3.50 -0.09 -2.65
CA GLY A 10 4.42 0.09 -3.76
C GLY A 10 5.07 -1.21 -4.21
N THR A 11 6.10 -1.12 -5.04
CA THR A 11 6.83 -2.28 -5.61
C THR A 11 8.22 -2.48 -4.98
N SER A 12 8.50 -1.80 -3.87
CA SER A 12 9.81 -1.85 -3.20
C SER A 12 10.17 -3.25 -2.73
N LEU A 13 9.18 -4.03 -2.26
CA LEU A 13 9.39 -5.40 -1.80
C LEU A 13 9.95 -6.31 -2.90
N LEU A 14 9.52 -6.13 -4.15
CA LEU A 14 10.03 -6.87 -5.31
C LEU A 14 11.40 -6.35 -5.76
N THR A 15 11.52 -5.03 -5.95
CA THR A 15 12.75 -4.42 -6.49
C THR A 15 13.95 -4.56 -5.54
N GLN A 16 13.72 -4.73 -4.23
CA GLN A 16 14.77 -5.05 -3.26
C GLN A 16 15.32 -6.49 -3.37
N GLN A 17 14.68 -7.38 -4.15
CA GLN A 17 15.17 -8.76 -4.36
C GLN A 17 16.09 -8.90 -5.58
N LEU A 18 16.35 -7.81 -6.29
CA LEU A 18 17.25 -7.77 -7.43
C LEU A 18 18.70 -7.97 -6.96
N LYS A 19 19.41 -8.91 -7.59
CA LYS A 19 20.84 -9.12 -7.36
C LYS A 19 21.63 -8.24 -8.32
N ARG A 20 21.99 -7.05 -7.87
CA ARG A 20 22.71 -6.06 -8.71
C ARG A 20 24.07 -6.53 -9.21
N ASP A 21 24.68 -7.47 -8.49
CA ASP A 21 25.98 -8.04 -8.83
C ASP A 21 25.88 -9.26 -9.75
N ASP A 22 24.67 -9.75 -10.04
CA ASP A 22 24.44 -10.88 -10.96
C ASP A 22 24.33 -10.38 -12.40
N PRO A 23 25.27 -10.74 -13.31
CA PRO A 23 25.23 -10.32 -14.70
C PRO A 23 23.96 -10.76 -15.44
N ALA A 24 23.29 -11.82 -14.99
CA ALA A 24 22.03 -12.30 -15.57
C ALA A 24 20.83 -11.39 -15.23
N GLU A 25 20.92 -10.59 -14.17
CA GLU A 25 19.84 -9.72 -13.68
C GLU A 25 20.08 -8.24 -13.97
N LYS A 26 21.18 -7.89 -14.66
CA LYS A 26 21.61 -6.50 -14.87
C LYS A 26 20.52 -5.58 -15.46
N ASP A 27 19.66 -6.12 -16.32
CA ASP A 27 18.62 -5.37 -17.03
C ASP A 27 17.24 -5.46 -16.35
N TRP A 28 17.08 -6.30 -15.32
CA TRP A 28 15.78 -6.55 -14.70
C TRP A 28 15.20 -5.28 -14.09
N TYR A 29 16.02 -4.42 -13.49
CA TYR A 29 15.54 -3.14 -12.95
C TYR A 29 14.90 -2.26 -14.04
N ASN A 30 15.56 -2.13 -15.19
CA ASN A 30 15.05 -1.31 -16.30
C ASN A 30 13.76 -1.93 -16.86
N GLN A 31 13.73 -3.25 -17.03
CA GLN A 31 12.55 -3.97 -17.50
C GLN A 31 11.34 -3.81 -16.56
N LEU A 32 11.56 -3.88 -15.25
CA LEU A 32 10.52 -3.63 -14.24
C LEU A 32 10.04 -2.19 -14.28
N ARG A 33 10.96 -1.22 -14.33
CA ARG A 33 10.60 0.20 -14.44
C ARG A 33 9.73 0.46 -15.68
N ASP A 34 10.14 -0.07 -16.83
CA ASP A 34 9.49 0.18 -18.11
C ASP A 34 8.12 -0.52 -18.22
N THR A 35 7.87 -1.54 -17.38
CA THR A 35 6.59 -2.26 -17.29
C THR A 35 5.82 -2.00 -15.99
N ALA A 36 6.21 -0.99 -15.21
CA ALA A 36 5.62 -0.70 -13.90
C ALA A 36 4.12 -0.41 -13.94
N ASN A 37 3.63 0.11 -15.08
CA ASN A 37 2.22 0.43 -15.33
C ASN A 37 1.49 -0.62 -16.15
N THR A 38 2.10 -1.77 -16.44
CA THR A 38 1.50 -2.79 -17.29
C THR A 38 0.55 -3.67 -16.46
N PRO A 39 -0.74 -3.81 -16.86
CA PRO A 39 -1.68 -4.71 -16.20
C PRO A 39 -1.30 -6.18 -16.44
N THR A 40 -1.79 -7.08 -15.59
CA THR A 40 -1.49 -8.52 -15.69
C THR A 40 -1.84 -9.11 -17.06
N SER A 41 -2.94 -8.68 -17.68
CA SER A 41 -3.39 -9.16 -19.00
C SER A 41 -2.45 -8.79 -20.15
N ALA A 42 -1.62 -7.75 -19.99
CA ALA A 42 -0.70 -7.25 -21.02
C ALA A 42 0.78 -7.45 -20.64
N MET A 43 1.08 -8.09 -19.52
CA MET A 43 2.45 -8.27 -19.06
C MET A 43 3.21 -9.25 -19.97
N PRO A 44 4.38 -8.87 -20.53
CA PRO A 44 5.17 -9.79 -21.33
C PRO A 44 5.59 -11.03 -20.52
N PRO A 45 5.46 -12.26 -21.05
CA PRO A 45 5.73 -13.49 -20.30
C PRO A 45 7.13 -13.56 -19.68
N ALA A 46 8.14 -13.03 -20.38
CA ALA A 46 9.51 -12.97 -19.87
C ALA A 46 9.63 -12.07 -18.62
N ILE A 47 8.90 -10.95 -18.58
CA ILE A 47 8.91 -10.04 -17.45
C ILE A 47 8.03 -10.57 -16.31
N ALA A 48 6.91 -11.22 -16.63
CA ALA A 48 6.10 -11.93 -15.63
C ALA A 48 6.91 -13.00 -14.89
N ALA A 49 7.77 -13.75 -15.61
CA ALA A 49 8.68 -14.73 -14.99
C ALA A 49 9.71 -14.08 -14.05
N ILE A 50 10.19 -12.88 -14.38
CA ILE A 50 11.07 -12.09 -13.49
C ILE A 50 10.30 -11.69 -12.23
N VAL A 51 9.09 -11.15 -12.39
CA VAL A 51 8.24 -10.75 -11.26
C VAL A 51 7.95 -11.94 -10.33
N GLU A 52 7.62 -13.11 -10.89
CA GLU A 52 7.40 -14.33 -10.08
C GLU A 52 8.68 -14.79 -9.36
N THR A 53 9.85 -14.69 -10.02
CA THR A 53 11.13 -14.99 -9.37
C THR A 53 11.39 -14.05 -8.19
N LEU A 54 11.12 -12.76 -8.34
CA LEU A 54 11.31 -11.77 -7.28
C LEU A 54 10.29 -11.94 -6.16
N LYS A 55 9.06 -12.31 -6.49
CA LYS A 55 8.01 -12.67 -5.53
C LYS A 55 8.45 -13.84 -4.66
N GLN A 56 8.91 -14.95 -5.25
CA GLN A 56 9.39 -16.11 -4.50
C GLN A 56 10.55 -15.72 -3.56
N ARG A 57 11.51 -14.93 -4.05
CA ARG A 57 12.61 -14.42 -3.21
C ARG A 57 12.12 -13.55 -2.06
N ALA A 58 11.12 -12.71 -2.29
CA ALA A 58 10.54 -11.88 -1.24
C ALA A 58 9.83 -12.73 -0.18
N GLU A 59 9.04 -13.73 -0.58
CA GLU A 59 8.39 -14.67 0.32
C GLU A 59 9.42 -15.46 1.15
N ASP A 60 10.44 -16.03 0.50
CA ASP A 60 11.54 -16.75 1.16
C ASP A 60 12.30 -15.86 2.15
N LYS A 61 12.58 -14.61 1.76
CA LYS A 61 13.24 -13.63 2.63
C LYS A 61 12.38 -13.33 3.84
N LEU A 62 11.09 -13.04 3.67
CA LEU A 62 10.18 -12.71 4.77
C LEU A 62 10.00 -13.88 5.74
N ALA A 63 9.89 -15.11 5.23
CA ALA A 63 9.76 -16.31 6.05
C ALA A 63 10.95 -16.49 7.01
N ASN A 64 12.18 -16.25 6.52
CA ASN A 64 13.41 -16.50 7.27
C ASN A 64 14.00 -15.27 7.96
N ALA A 65 13.46 -14.08 7.69
CA ALA A 65 13.98 -12.82 8.22
C ALA A 65 13.58 -12.56 9.68
N ASP A 66 14.45 -11.86 10.40
CA ASP A 66 14.09 -11.22 11.67
C ASP A 66 13.19 -9.98 11.46
N ILE A 67 12.71 -9.39 12.56
CA ILE A 67 11.82 -8.22 12.52
C ILE A 67 12.48 -7.03 11.80
N SER A 68 13.77 -6.76 12.07
CA SER A 68 14.49 -5.64 11.47
C SER A 68 14.59 -5.81 9.95
N GLN A 69 14.95 -7.01 9.51
CA GLN A 69 15.02 -7.38 8.09
C GLN A 69 13.65 -7.31 7.41
N ARG A 70 12.57 -7.74 8.08
CA ARG A 70 11.19 -7.64 7.56
C ARG A 70 10.72 -6.20 7.43
N ARG A 71 11.05 -5.33 8.38
CA ARG A 71 10.78 -3.89 8.29
C ARG A 71 11.53 -3.22 7.15
N ASN A 72 12.79 -3.61 6.93
CA ASN A 72 13.57 -3.08 5.82
C ASN A 72 13.15 -3.67 4.46
N ALA A 73 12.41 -4.77 4.43
CA ALA A 73 11.99 -5.42 3.19
C ALA A 73 10.98 -4.59 2.39
N SER A 74 10.16 -3.76 3.03
CA SER A 74 9.28 -2.81 2.34
C SER A 74 8.82 -1.69 3.28
N ALA A 75 8.50 -0.53 2.72
CA ALA A 75 8.00 0.62 3.48
C ALA A 75 6.66 0.30 4.16
N GLU A 76 5.80 -0.46 3.50
CA GLU A 76 4.50 -0.88 4.01
C GLU A 76 4.65 -1.75 5.26
N LEU A 77 5.51 -2.77 5.19
CA LEU A 77 5.81 -3.63 6.33
C LEU A 77 6.47 -2.82 7.45
N ASN A 78 7.34 -1.87 7.13
CA ASN A 78 7.93 -0.98 8.13
C ASN A 78 6.85 -0.23 8.93
N GLY A 79 5.88 0.37 8.23
CA GLY A 79 4.75 1.05 8.84
C GLY A 79 3.88 0.12 9.69
N ILE A 80 3.51 -1.04 9.14
CA ILE A 80 2.67 -2.04 9.84
C ILE A 80 3.36 -2.53 11.12
N TYR A 81 4.63 -2.93 11.05
CA TYR A 81 5.38 -3.32 12.24
C TYR A 81 5.50 -2.16 13.25
N GLY A 82 5.62 -0.93 12.79
CA GLY A 82 5.60 0.25 13.64
C GLY A 82 4.29 0.40 14.42
N ILE A 83 3.14 0.29 13.73
CA ILE A 83 1.80 0.40 14.33
C ILE A 83 1.61 -0.63 15.44
N TYR A 84 2.19 -1.82 15.26
CA TYR A 84 2.12 -2.92 16.20
C TYR A 84 3.30 -3.00 17.18
N GLN A 85 4.16 -1.98 17.24
CA GLN A 85 5.34 -1.98 18.12
C GLN A 85 6.16 -3.28 18.02
N ASN A 86 6.37 -3.74 16.79
CA ASN A 86 7.06 -4.99 16.44
C ASN A 86 6.35 -6.30 16.83
N GLN A 87 5.10 -6.25 17.29
CA GLN A 87 4.32 -7.40 17.74
C GLN A 87 3.03 -7.56 16.93
N LEU A 88 3.15 -8.12 15.71
CA LEU A 88 2.00 -8.31 14.80
C LEU A 88 0.84 -9.13 15.40
N THR A 89 1.11 -9.94 16.44
CA THR A 89 0.08 -10.67 17.19
C THR A 89 -0.96 -9.76 17.84
N GLN A 90 -0.65 -8.48 18.08
CA GLN A 90 -1.62 -7.49 18.55
C GLN A 90 -2.70 -7.16 17.49
N GLY A 91 -2.45 -7.50 16.22
CA GLY A 91 -3.32 -7.23 15.08
C GLY A 91 -4.27 -8.35 14.68
N GLN A 92 -4.34 -9.45 15.44
CA GLN A 92 -5.13 -10.64 15.04
C GLN A 92 -6.62 -10.35 14.76
N ARG A 93 -7.19 -9.32 15.41
CA ARG A 93 -8.58 -8.90 15.24
C ARG A 93 -8.76 -7.67 14.36
N ASP A 94 -7.66 -7.04 13.97
CA ASP A 94 -7.68 -5.83 13.16
C ASP A 94 -7.98 -6.15 11.70
N ILE A 95 -8.42 -5.14 10.97
CA ILE A 95 -8.77 -5.21 9.55
C ILE A 95 -7.70 -4.44 8.78
N HIS A 96 -7.16 -5.05 7.73
CA HIS A 96 -6.16 -4.43 6.87
C HIS A 96 -6.68 -4.34 5.44
N TYR A 97 -6.60 -3.14 4.88
CA TYR A 97 -6.84 -2.88 3.47
C TYR A 97 -5.53 -2.47 2.80
N LEU A 98 -5.06 -3.27 1.86
CA LEU A 98 -3.86 -3.01 1.08
C LEU A 98 -4.26 -2.35 -0.25
N ILE A 99 -3.90 -1.09 -0.44
CA ILE A 99 -4.24 -0.33 -1.65
C ILE A 99 -3.08 -0.40 -2.64
N ALA A 100 -3.28 -1.09 -3.75
CA ALA A 100 -2.28 -1.24 -4.81
C ALA A 100 -2.80 -0.69 -6.15
N THR A 101 -1.87 -0.37 -7.05
CA THR A 101 -2.19 -0.03 -8.45
C THR A 101 -2.66 -1.27 -9.21
N ASP A 102 -3.48 -1.08 -10.24
CA ASP A 102 -3.96 -2.12 -11.16
C ASP A 102 -2.89 -2.51 -12.18
N THR A 103 -1.75 -2.93 -11.66
CA THR A 103 -0.56 -3.32 -12.42
C THR A 103 -0.09 -4.68 -11.92
N HIS A 104 0.54 -5.46 -12.79
CA HIS A 104 0.99 -6.79 -12.42
C HIS A 104 1.97 -6.76 -11.23
N GLN A 105 2.88 -5.78 -11.20
CA GLN A 105 3.84 -5.61 -10.10
C GLN A 105 3.17 -5.14 -8.80
N GLY A 106 2.19 -4.24 -8.88
CA GLY A 106 1.44 -3.76 -7.72
C GLY A 106 0.62 -4.87 -7.07
N LEU A 107 -0.16 -5.59 -7.87
CA LEU A 107 -0.94 -6.75 -7.44
C LEU A 107 -0.06 -7.84 -6.83
N THR A 108 1.06 -8.17 -7.49
CA THR A 108 1.99 -9.18 -6.98
C THR A 108 2.57 -8.77 -5.62
N THR A 109 2.96 -7.50 -5.47
CA THR A 109 3.52 -7.03 -4.21
C THR A 109 2.49 -7.06 -3.09
N ALA A 110 1.26 -6.60 -3.35
CA ALA A 110 0.18 -6.65 -2.38
C ALA A 110 -0.17 -8.08 -1.97
N GLN A 111 -0.13 -9.03 -2.91
CA GLN A 111 -0.33 -10.44 -2.61
C GLN A 111 0.73 -10.99 -1.64
N VAL A 112 2.01 -10.66 -1.84
CA VAL A 112 3.10 -11.07 -0.92
C VAL A 112 2.86 -10.51 0.47
N VAL A 113 2.56 -9.21 0.58
CA VAL A 113 2.28 -8.56 1.87
C VAL A 113 1.05 -9.19 2.54
N GLN A 114 -0.02 -9.42 1.78
CA GLN A 114 -1.25 -10.04 2.27
C GLN A 114 -1.01 -11.44 2.84
N ASN A 115 -0.30 -12.28 2.08
CA ASN A 115 0.04 -13.65 2.51
C ASN A 115 0.89 -13.61 3.78
N PHE A 116 1.94 -12.79 3.78
CA PHE A 116 2.81 -12.64 4.93
C PHE A 116 2.05 -12.24 6.20
N LEU A 117 1.19 -11.21 6.15
CA LEU A 117 0.43 -10.76 7.32
C LEU A 117 -0.52 -11.84 7.85
N ARG A 118 -1.15 -12.59 6.94
CA ARG A 118 -2.01 -13.73 7.30
C ARG A 118 -1.23 -14.85 7.97
N GLU A 119 -0.04 -15.18 7.47
CA GLU A 119 0.87 -16.15 8.09
C GLU A 119 1.34 -15.70 9.48
N GLN A 120 1.46 -14.38 9.72
CA GLN A 120 1.76 -13.83 11.04
C GLN A 120 0.53 -13.73 11.97
N GLY A 121 -0.64 -14.23 11.54
CA GLY A 121 -1.86 -14.33 12.34
C GLY A 121 -2.85 -13.17 12.18
N ILE A 122 -2.58 -12.19 11.30
CA ILE A 122 -3.53 -11.12 10.97
C ILE A 122 -4.45 -11.64 9.87
N VAL A 123 -5.62 -12.16 10.24
CA VAL A 123 -6.48 -12.91 9.31
C VAL A 123 -7.29 -12.01 8.35
N ASN A 124 -7.70 -10.82 8.81
CA ASN A 124 -8.58 -9.93 8.03
C ASN A 124 -7.77 -8.95 7.17
N VAL A 125 -7.04 -9.48 6.18
CA VAL A 125 -6.24 -8.67 5.25
C VAL A 125 -6.84 -8.81 3.86
N THR A 126 -7.19 -7.69 3.23
CA THR A 126 -7.77 -7.65 1.89
C THR A 126 -7.04 -6.65 1.03
N THR A 127 -6.70 -7.03 -0.19
CA THR A 127 -6.19 -6.12 -1.20
C THR A 127 -7.34 -5.47 -1.94
N TYR A 128 -7.31 -4.15 -2.07
CA TYR A 128 -8.16 -3.40 -2.99
C TYR A 128 -7.30 -2.70 -4.03
N THR A 129 -7.74 -2.81 -5.27
CA THR A 129 -7.06 -2.25 -6.42
C THR A 129 -8.09 -1.49 -7.23
N PRO A 130 -8.11 -0.14 -7.15
CA PRO A 130 -9.05 0.64 -7.93
C PRO A 130 -8.84 0.34 -9.43
N PRO A 131 -9.90 0.00 -10.18
CA PRO A 131 -9.80 -0.40 -11.58
C PRO A 131 -8.99 0.60 -12.42
N GLY A 132 -8.01 0.12 -13.19
CA GLY A 132 -7.21 0.97 -14.07
C GLY A 132 -6.31 1.99 -13.38
N LEU A 133 -6.26 2.02 -12.03
CA LEU A 133 -5.36 2.92 -11.30
C LEU A 133 -3.91 2.60 -11.66
N SER A 134 -3.29 3.53 -12.38
CA SER A 134 -1.88 3.47 -12.76
C SER A 134 -1.30 4.88 -12.79
N THR A 135 0.03 4.97 -12.86
CA THR A 135 0.73 6.24 -13.04
C THR A 135 1.15 6.44 -14.50
N ALA A 136 0.51 5.76 -15.45
CA ALA A 136 0.81 5.88 -16.88
C ALA A 136 0.38 7.23 -17.46
N SER A 137 -0.69 7.81 -16.93
CA SER A 137 -1.20 9.13 -17.31
C SER A 137 -1.93 9.79 -16.15
N SER A 138 -2.05 11.12 -16.19
CA SER A 138 -2.84 11.87 -15.21
C SER A 138 -4.32 11.48 -15.23
N GLN A 139 -4.85 11.15 -16.42
CA GLN A 139 -6.25 10.76 -16.59
C GLN A 139 -6.54 9.39 -15.96
N ALA A 140 -5.72 8.37 -16.24
CA ALA A 140 -5.89 7.04 -15.64
C ALA A 140 -5.73 7.11 -14.11
N PHE A 141 -4.80 7.93 -13.63
CA PHE A 141 -4.62 8.17 -12.21
C PHE A 141 -5.85 8.84 -11.58
N ALA A 142 -6.40 9.90 -12.20
CA ALA A 142 -7.59 10.59 -11.71
C ALA A 142 -8.81 9.66 -11.61
N TRP A 143 -9.09 8.87 -12.65
CA TRP A 143 -10.18 7.88 -12.62
C TRP A 143 -10.00 6.84 -11.52
N GLY A 144 -8.78 6.32 -11.35
CA GLY A 144 -8.51 5.39 -10.25
C GLY A 144 -8.66 6.02 -8.86
N ILE A 145 -8.49 7.34 -8.73
CA ILE A 145 -8.80 8.06 -7.49
C ILE A 145 -10.32 8.17 -7.28
N ASP A 146 -11.10 8.40 -8.33
CA ASP A 146 -12.58 8.43 -8.24
C ASP A 146 -13.11 7.08 -7.74
N ASP A 147 -12.63 5.97 -8.32
CA ASP A 147 -12.97 4.61 -7.87
C ASP A 147 -12.51 4.32 -6.43
N LEU A 148 -11.37 4.90 -6.02
CA LEU A 148 -10.89 4.79 -4.64
C LEU A 148 -11.81 5.56 -3.68
N LEU A 149 -12.27 6.75 -4.06
CA LEU A 149 -13.19 7.56 -3.26
C LEU A 149 -14.52 6.84 -3.02
N GLU A 150 -15.12 6.28 -4.07
CA GLU A 150 -16.34 5.49 -3.96
C GLU A 150 -16.15 4.28 -3.04
N TRP A 151 -14.99 3.63 -3.14
CA TRP A 151 -14.65 2.51 -2.28
C TRP A 151 -14.46 2.92 -0.82
N LEU A 152 -13.76 4.04 -0.54
CA LEU A 152 -13.58 4.57 0.81
C LEU A 152 -14.94 4.91 1.45
N GLU A 153 -15.83 5.54 0.69
CA GLU A 153 -17.19 5.84 1.13
C GLU A 153 -17.97 4.57 1.49
N SER A 154 -17.88 3.55 0.65
CA SER A 154 -18.66 2.32 0.84
C SER A 154 -18.09 1.37 1.90
N ASN A 155 -16.76 1.35 2.07
CA ASN A 155 -16.07 0.33 2.87
C ASN A 155 -15.47 0.88 4.16
N LEU A 156 -15.06 2.14 4.23
CA LEU A 156 -14.48 2.73 5.44
C LEU A 156 -15.45 3.55 6.26
N ARG A 157 -16.35 4.32 5.62
CA ARG A 157 -17.33 5.14 6.35
C ARG A 157 -18.15 4.35 7.39
N PRO A 158 -18.63 3.12 7.12
CA PRO A 158 -19.38 2.36 8.12
C PRO A 158 -18.60 2.06 9.41
N PHE A 159 -17.26 1.96 9.35
CA PHE A 159 -16.42 1.80 10.53
C PHE A 159 -16.24 3.10 11.29
N HIS A 160 -16.10 4.21 10.58
CA HIS A 160 -15.94 5.54 11.17
C HIS A 160 -17.18 5.95 12.00
N GLU A 161 -18.36 5.44 11.66
CA GLU A 161 -19.61 5.68 12.39
C GLU A 161 -19.75 4.83 13.66
N GLN A 162 -18.83 3.89 13.91
CA GLN A 162 -18.89 2.93 15.01
C GLN A 162 -17.77 3.16 16.05
N PRO A 163 -18.09 3.49 17.32
CA PRO A 163 -17.10 3.78 18.36
C PRO A 163 -16.13 2.63 18.71
N SER A 164 -16.42 1.40 18.27
CA SER A 164 -15.55 0.24 18.51
C SER A 164 -14.34 0.17 17.57
N TYR A 165 -14.34 0.97 16.50
CA TYR A 165 -13.30 1.00 15.48
C TYR A 165 -12.47 2.29 15.53
N THR A 166 -11.22 2.18 15.11
CA THR A 166 -10.40 3.32 14.71
C THR A 166 -9.80 3.07 13.35
N ILE A 167 -9.71 4.11 12.54
CA ILE A 167 -9.20 4.04 11.17
C ILE A 167 -7.84 4.72 11.11
N ASN A 168 -6.83 3.97 10.72
CA ASN A 168 -5.46 4.45 10.53
C ASN A 168 -5.09 4.34 9.05
N PHE A 169 -4.64 5.44 8.44
CA PHE A 169 -4.02 5.39 7.12
C PHE A 169 -2.50 5.30 7.28
N ASN A 170 -1.94 4.13 7.00
CA ASN A 170 -0.52 3.89 6.93
C ASN A 170 0.02 4.36 5.58
N LEU A 171 0.56 5.58 5.55
CA LEU A 171 1.09 6.24 4.36
C LEU A 171 2.62 6.17 4.29
N VAL A 172 3.23 5.21 4.98
CA VAL A 172 4.68 4.97 4.95
C VAL A 172 5.14 4.47 3.57
N GLY A 173 4.34 3.61 2.94
CA GLY A 173 4.65 3.00 1.63
C GLY A 173 3.82 3.58 0.48
N GLY A 174 4.01 3.04 -0.72
CA GLY A 174 3.37 3.55 -1.94
C GLY A 174 4.09 4.73 -2.60
N PHE A 175 3.48 5.29 -3.65
CA PHE A 175 4.06 6.37 -4.45
C PHE A 175 3.51 7.74 -4.06
N LYS A 176 4.33 8.78 -4.27
CA LYS A 176 4.10 10.14 -3.77
C LYS A 176 2.75 10.75 -4.17
N ALA A 177 2.30 10.52 -5.41
CA ALA A 177 1.04 11.09 -5.87
C ALA A 177 -0.16 10.49 -5.13
N LEU A 178 -0.24 9.16 -4.98
CA LEU A 178 -1.30 8.51 -4.21
C LEU A 178 -1.25 8.90 -2.72
N GLN A 179 -0.05 9.02 -2.14
CA GLN A 179 0.12 9.52 -0.78
C GLN A 179 -0.42 10.95 -0.61
N GLY A 180 -0.22 11.84 -1.59
CA GLY A 180 -0.74 13.20 -1.55
C GLY A 180 -2.28 13.25 -1.49
N TYR A 181 -2.94 12.41 -2.29
CA TYR A 181 -4.40 12.27 -2.25
C TYR A 181 -4.85 11.67 -0.93
N LEU A 182 -4.30 10.54 -0.51
CA LEU A 182 -4.70 9.86 0.72
C LEU A 182 -4.38 10.65 2.00
N ASN A 183 -3.38 11.52 2.00
CA ASN A 183 -3.15 12.45 3.11
C ASN A 183 -4.35 13.39 3.28
N THR A 184 -4.88 13.91 2.16
CA THR A 184 -6.05 14.80 2.17
C THR A 184 -7.31 14.02 2.52
N LEU A 185 -7.54 12.87 1.88
CA LEU A 185 -8.71 12.03 2.12
C LEU A 185 -8.71 11.45 3.54
N GLY A 186 -7.55 11.16 4.09
CA GLY A 186 -7.40 10.71 5.46
C GLY A 186 -7.95 11.69 6.48
N MET A 187 -7.96 12.99 6.20
CA MET A 187 -8.60 13.98 7.07
C MET A 187 -10.14 13.85 7.13
N PHE A 188 -10.74 13.14 6.18
CA PHE A 188 -12.18 12.88 6.12
C PHE A 188 -12.53 11.46 6.57
N TYR A 189 -11.68 10.48 6.28
CA TYR A 189 -12.00 9.05 6.44
C TYR A 189 -11.19 8.33 7.53
N ALA A 190 -10.09 8.91 8.03
CA ALA A 190 -9.26 8.31 9.06
C ALA A 190 -9.29 9.12 10.36
N ASP A 191 -9.03 8.43 11.47
CA ASP A 191 -8.80 9.05 12.78
C ASP A 191 -7.35 9.55 12.91
N GLU A 192 -6.41 8.86 12.25
CA GLU A 192 -5.00 9.22 12.23
C GLU A 192 -4.29 8.73 10.96
N LEU A 193 -3.23 9.43 10.58
CA LEU A 193 -2.32 9.05 9.50
C LEU A 193 -0.97 8.66 10.09
N THR A 194 -0.38 7.59 9.60
CA THR A 194 0.94 7.11 10.01
C THR A 194 1.97 7.32 8.91
N TYR A 195 3.09 7.94 9.31
CA TYR A 195 4.29 8.15 8.52
C TYR A 195 5.50 7.57 9.26
N ILE A 196 6.63 7.49 8.56
CA ILE A 196 7.91 7.14 9.16
C ILE A 196 8.82 8.37 9.17
N PHE A 197 9.57 8.55 10.24
CA PHE A 197 10.61 9.56 10.25
C PHE A 197 11.78 9.09 9.40
N GLU A 198 12.19 9.91 8.43
CA GLU A 198 13.21 9.52 7.45
C GLU A 198 14.50 9.06 8.13
N GLY A 199 15.03 7.92 7.70
CA GLY A 199 16.27 7.34 8.23
C GLY A 199 16.12 6.61 9.58
N THR A 200 14.90 6.46 10.12
CA THR A 200 14.66 5.69 11.36
C THR A 200 13.52 4.68 11.19
N SER A 201 13.25 3.91 12.25
CA SER A 201 12.07 3.04 12.37
C SER A 201 10.94 3.68 13.20
N GLU A 202 11.08 4.96 13.54
CA GLU A 202 10.13 5.70 14.37
C GLU A 202 8.95 6.18 13.53
N LEU A 203 7.75 6.00 14.08
CA LEU A 203 6.52 6.45 13.43
C LEU A 203 6.15 7.87 13.87
N ILE A 204 5.61 8.62 12.92
CA ILE A 204 4.91 9.87 13.18
C ILE A 204 3.44 9.65 12.92
N THR A 205 2.61 10.02 13.89
CA THR A 205 1.15 9.99 13.76
C THR A 205 0.63 11.42 13.60
N ILE A 206 -0.13 11.67 12.55
CA ILE A 206 -0.85 12.93 12.33
C ILE A 206 -2.32 12.67 12.65
N PRO A 207 -2.90 13.28 13.70
CA PRO A 207 -4.30 13.11 14.02
C PRO A 207 -5.18 13.77 12.96
N ARG A 208 -6.42 13.26 12.84
CA ARG A 208 -7.43 13.90 12.01
C ARG A 208 -7.63 15.36 12.41
N LEU A 209 -7.48 16.26 11.45
CA LEU A 209 -7.80 17.68 11.65
C LEU A 209 -9.32 17.90 11.55
N PRO A 210 -9.88 18.86 12.30
CA PRO A 210 -11.30 19.20 12.25
C PRO A 210 -11.61 19.99 10.97
N VAL A 211 -11.53 19.33 9.82
CA VAL A 211 -11.80 19.91 8.50
C VAL A 211 -13.16 19.44 7.99
N THR A 212 -13.87 20.35 7.33
CA THR A 212 -15.11 20.07 6.61
C THR A 212 -15.01 20.63 5.20
N ILE A 213 -15.78 20.05 4.28
CA ILE A 213 -15.88 20.59 2.93
C ILE A 213 -16.75 21.85 2.99
N ASP A 214 -16.20 22.97 2.54
CA ASP A 214 -17.00 24.18 2.31
C ASP A 214 -17.85 23.98 1.05
N SER A 215 -19.11 23.58 1.25
CA SER A 215 -20.04 23.33 0.15
C SER A 215 -20.33 24.59 -0.69
N THR A 216 -20.09 25.79 -0.15
CA THR A 216 -20.28 27.05 -0.90
C THR A 216 -19.16 27.30 -1.92
N ALA A 217 -17.99 26.69 -1.71
CA ALA A 217 -16.86 26.77 -2.62
C ALA A 217 -16.93 25.72 -3.75
N ILE A 218 -17.87 24.78 -3.72
CA ILE A 218 -18.05 23.78 -4.77
C ILE A 218 -18.57 24.48 -6.04
N ALA A 219 -17.74 24.49 -7.06
CA ALA A 219 -18.07 24.98 -8.39
C ALA A 219 -17.86 23.86 -9.43
N PRO A 220 -18.58 23.89 -10.57
CA PRO A 220 -18.31 22.97 -11.67
C PRO A 220 -16.83 23.02 -12.04
N MET A 221 -16.21 21.85 -12.18
CA MET A 221 -14.83 21.73 -12.63
C MET A 221 -14.70 22.45 -13.97
N ARG A 222 -13.85 23.48 -14.05
CA ARG A 222 -13.54 24.14 -15.31
C ARG A 222 -12.53 23.26 -16.05
N PRO A 223 -12.80 22.86 -17.30
CA PRO A 223 -11.89 22.03 -18.09
C PRO A 223 -10.56 22.72 -18.37
#